data_AF-A0A2U8DY88-F1
#
_entry.id   AF-A0A2U8DY88-F1
#
_cell.length_a   1.000
_cell.length_b   1.000
_cell.length_c   1.000
_cell.angle_alpha   90.00
_cell.angle_beta   90.00
_cell.angle_gamma   90.00
#
_symmetry.space_group_name_H-M   'P 1'
#
loop_
_entity.id
_entity.type
_entity.pdbx_description
1 polymer ?
#
loop_
_entity_poly.entity_id
_entity_poly.type
_entity_poly.pdbx_seq_one_letter_code
_entity_poly.pdbx_strand_id
1 'polypeptide(L)' 'MDTRLTDDENLVGANIIPFAALFAGDFVCLDFRDNKKPSISVWFHEESDDFKPVTIKVADSFAAFLKMLSE' A
#
# COMPACT_ATOMS: atom_id res chain seq x y z
N MET A 1 7.13 0.34 -12.32
CA MET A 1 6.61 0.23 -10.94
C MET A 1 7.81 -0.13 -10.06
N ASP A 2 7.97 0.49 -8.90
CA ASP A 2 9.12 0.23 -8.02
C ASP A 2 9.07 -1.21 -7.50
N THR A 3 10.19 -1.94 -7.55
CA THR A 3 10.29 -3.35 -7.12
C THR A 3 10.08 -3.52 -5.62
N ARG A 4 10.24 -2.44 -4.85
CA ARG A 4 9.97 -2.40 -3.40
C ARG A 4 8.49 -2.34 -3.04
N LEU A 5 7.59 -2.22 -4.03
CA LEU A 5 6.13 -2.20 -3.88
C LEU A 5 5.44 -3.54 -4.23
N THR A 6 6.20 -4.61 -4.44
CA THR A 6 5.65 -5.96 -4.66
C THR A 6 6.30 -6.92 -3.66
N ASP A 7 5.63 -8.02 -3.30
CA ASP A 7 6.15 -9.11 -2.46
C ASP A 7 6.20 -10.45 -3.21
N ASP A 8 5.87 -10.45 -4.51
CA ASP A 8 5.93 -11.61 -5.40
C ASP A 8 6.62 -11.21 -6.70
N GLU A 9 7.81 -11.78 -6.92
CA GLU A 9 8.67 -11.56 -8.09
C GLU A 9 8.07 -12.08 -9.40
N ASN A 10 7.16 -13.06 -9.32
CA ASN A 10 6.54 -13.71 -10.48
C ASN A 10 5.14 -13.18 -10.77
N LEU A 11 4.65 -12.24 -9.94
CA LEU A 11 3.33 -11.68 -10.10
C LEU A 11 3.26 -10.83 -11.38
N VAL A 12 2.31 -11.18 -12.26
CA VAL A 12 1.92 -10.30 -13.35
C VAL A 12 0.97 -9.24 -12.79
N GLY A 13 1.52 -8.08 -12.43
CA GLY A 13 0.78 -6.96 -11.85
C GLY A 13 1.32 -6.54 -10.49
N ALA A 14 0.42 -6.15 -9.59
CA ALA A 14 0.76 -5.60 -8.28
C ALA A 14 -0.34 -5.86 -7.25
N ASN A 15 0.06 -6.31 -6.06
CA ASN A 15 -0.85 -6.47 -4.92
C ASN A 15 -0.89 -5.25 -4.00
N ILE A 16 0.09 -4.34 -4.10
CA ILE A 16 0.13 -3.07 -3.38
C ILE A 16 0.13 -1.96 -4.43
N ILE A 17 -0.94 -1.16 -4.45
CA ILE A 17 -1.16 -0.15 -5.49
C ILE A 17 -1.17 1.24 -4.84
N PRO A 18 -0.12 2.06 -5.01
CA PRO A 18 -0.12 3.44 -4.53
C PRO A 18 -1.24 4.26 -5.18
N PHE A 19 -1.94 5.07 -4.38
CA PHE A 19 -2.96 5.99 -4.88
C PHE A 19 -2.85 7.42 -4.34
N ALA A 20 -2.06 7.64 -3.28
CA ALA A 20 -1.75 8.98 -2.78
C ALA A 20 -0.30 9.05 -2.28
N ALA A 21 0.40 10.12 -2.62
CA ALA A 21 1.75 10.39 -2.14
C ALA A 21 1.73 11.03 -0.75
N LEU A 22 2.68 10.64 0.08
CA LEU A 22 3.01 11.29 1.35
C LEU A 22 4.37 11.99 1.26
N PHE A 23 4.77 12.67 2.32
CA PHE A 23 6.11 13.26 2.41
C PHE A 23 7.19 12.17 2.39
N ALA A 24 8.42 12.53 1.99
CA ALA A 24 9.58 11.64 1.96
C ALA A 24 9.47 10.39 1.05
N GLY A 25 8.54 10.40 0.08
CA GLY A 25 8.43 9.31 -0.90
C GLY A 25 7.56 8.13 -0.46
N ASP A 26 6.96 8.21 0.74
CA ASP A 26 5.98 7.25 1.23
C ASP A 26 4.67 7.33 0.43
N PHE A 27 3.89 6.25 0.47
CA PHE A 27 2.61 6.17 -0.22
C PHE A 27 1.49 5.64 0.67
N VAL A 28 0.27 6.12 0.42
CA VAL A 28 -0.95 5.40 0.78
C VAL A 28 -1.30 4.46 -0.35
N CYS A 29 -1.55 3.20 -0.01
CA CYS A 29 -1.73 2.10 -0.93
C CYS A 29 -3.06 1.37 -0.74
N LEU A 30 -3.62 0.87 -1.84
CA LEU A 30 -4.60 -0.21 -1.83
C LEU A 30 -3.85 -1.53 -1.70
N ASP A 31 -4.13 -2.28 -0.65
CA ASP A 31 -3.41 -3.50 -0.31
C ASP A 31 -4.31 -4.74 -0.48
N PHE A 32 -3.99 -5.55 -1.49
CA PHE A 32 -4.73 -6.72 -1.93
C PHE A 32 -4.11 -8.04 -1.48
N ARG A 33 -3.02 -8.02 -0.71
CA ARG A 33 -2.29 -9.25 -0.34
C ARG A 33 -3.13 -10.25 0.43
N ASP A 34 -4.03 -9.77 1.28
CA ASP A 34 -4.89 -10.62 2.10
C ASP A 34 -6.20 -11.02 1.42
N ASN A 35 -6.74 -10.19 0.51
CA ASN A 35 -8.09 -10.38 -0.02
C ASN A 35 -8.34 -9.64 -1.33
N LYS A 36 -9.38 -10.05 -2.08
CA LYS A 36 -9.82 -9.38 -3.32
C LYS A 36 -10.35 -7.96 -3.10
N LYS A 37 -10.78 -7.64 -1.87
CA LYS A 37 -11.16 -6.28 -1.47
C LYS A 37 -9.98 -5.67 -0.71
N PRO A 38 -9.45 -4.52 -1.14
CA PRO A 38 -8.23 -4.00 -0.55
C PRO A 38 -8.50 -3.37 0.81
N SER A 39 -7.58 -3.59 1.74
CA SER A 39 -7.39 -2.66 2.85
C SER A 39 -6.60 -1.44 2.42
N ILE A 40 -6.55 -0.42 3.27
CA ILE A 40 -5.66 0.73 3.08
C ILE A 40 -4.45 0.58 3.99
N SER A 41 -3.27 0.67 3.40
CA SER A 41 -2.00 0.67 4.12
C SER A 41 -1.15 1.87 3.72
N VAL A 42 -0.25 2.28 4.62
CA VAL A 42 0.85 3.16 4.28
C VAL A 42 2.06 2.30 4.01
N TRP A 43 2.73 2.54 2.88
CA TRP A 43 4.00 1.95 2.50
C TRP A 43 5.14 2.94 2.78
N PHE A 44 6.19 2.46 3.42
CA PHE A 44 7.35 3.25 3.86
C PHE A 44 8.52 3.07 2.91
N HIS A 45 8.95 4.14 2.26
CA HIS A 45 9.94 4.11 1.18
C HIS A 45 11.32 3.66 1.65
N GLU A 46 11.80 4.31 2.71
CA GLU A 46 13.16 4.11 3.23
C GLU A 46 13.30 2.80 4.01
N GLU A 47 12.19 2.21 4.46
CA GLU A 47 12.18 0.94 5.20
C GLU A 47 12.00 -0.28 4.28
N SER A 48 11.56 -0.07 3.04
CA SER A 48 11.27 -1.16 2.11
C SER A 48 12.50 -1.53 1.27
N ASP A 49 12.79 -2.82 1.24
CA ASP A 49 13.77 -3.41 0.33
C ASP A 49 13.06 -4.00 -0.91
N ASP A 50 13.85 -4.35 -1.93
CA ASP A 50 13.33 -5.01 -3.13
C ASP A 50 12.55 -6.28 -2.74
N PHE A 51 11.33 -6.36 -3.28
CA PHE A 51 10.40 -7.46 -3.02
C PHE A 51 9.97 -7.63 -1.55
N LYS A 52 10.23 -6.63 -0.69
CA LYS A 52 9.95 -6.65 0.75
C LYS A 52 9.30 -5.35 1.22
N PRO A 53 8.05 -5.09 0.81
CA PRO A 53 7.34 -3.87 1.18
C PRO A 53 7.07 -3.82 2.68
N VAL A 54 7.52 -2.75 3.33
CA VAL A 54 7.16 -2.45 4.72
C VAL A 54 5.93 -1.57 4.71
N THR A 55 4.85 -2.08 5.32
CA THR A 55 3.55 -1.43 5.32
C THR A 55 2.88 -1.48 6.68
N ILE A 56 2.12 -0.45 7.01
CA ILE A 56 1.18 -0.47 8.14
C ILE A 56 -0.25 -0.30 7.65
N LYS A 57 -1.16 -1.18 8.09
CA LYS A 57 -2.59 -1.07 7.78
C LYS A 57 -3.19 0.11 8.56
N VAL A 58 -3.89 1.00 7.87
CA VAL A 58 -4.53 2.19 8.44
C VAL A 58 -6.06 2.17 8.35
N ALA A 59 -6.64 1.40 7.43
CA ALA A 59 -8.09 1.19 7.38
C ALA A 59 -8.48 -0.14 6.72
N ASP A 60 -9.65 -0.67 7.06
CA ASP A 60 -10.17 -1.93 6.47
C ASP A 60 -10.70 -1.77 5.04
N SER A 61 -10.98 -0.54 4.60
CA SER A 61 -11.47 -0.26 3.25
C SER A 61 -11.25 1.20 2.88
N PHE A 62 -11.31 1.50 1.58
CA PHE A 62 -11.24 2.88 1.08
C PHE A 62 -12.34 3.77 1.67
N ALA A 63 -13.56 3.26 1.81
CA ALA A 63 -14.66 4.02 2.43
C ALA A 63 -14.41 4.31 3.91
N ALA A 64 -13.85 3.36 4.67
CA ALA A 64 -13.47 3.59 6.06
C ALA A 64 -12.35 4.63 6.17
N PHE A 65 -11.36 4.58 5.28
CA PHE A 65 -10.30 5.59 5.21
C PHE A 65 -10.84 7.00 4.93
N LEU A 66 -11.73 7.16 3.95
CA LEU A 66 -12.34 8.46 3.65
C LEU A 66 -13.09 9.04 4.85
N LYS A 67 -13.78 8.19 5.63
CA LYS A 67 -14.46 8.64 6.86
C LYS A 67 -13.51 9.14 7.94
N MET A 68 -12.25 8.69 7.94
CA MET A 68 -11.22 9.18 8.88
C MET A 68 -10.69 10.56 8.48
N LEU A 69 -10.81 10.93 7.19
CA LEU A 69 -10.34 12.20 6.66
C LEU A 69 -11.39 13.31 6.70
N SER A 70 -12.66 12.94 6.83
CA SER A 70 -13.76 13.87 7.06
C SER A 70 -13.92 14.15 8.55
N GLU A 71 -13.97 15.43 8.94
CA GLU A 71 -14.46 15.87 10.25
C GLU A 71 -15.92 15.45 10.50
#